data_AF-A0A6G0XGR2-F1
#
_entry.id   AF-A0A6G0XGR2-F1
#
_cell.length_a   1.000
_cell.length_b   1.000
_cell.length_c   1.000
_cell.angle_alpha   90.00
_cell.angle_beta   90.00
_cell.angle_gamma   90.00
#
_symmetry.space_group_name_H-M   'P 1'
#
loop_
_entity.id
_entity.type
_entity.pdbx_description
1 polymer ?
#
loop_
_entity_poly.entity_id
_entity_poly.type
_entity_poly.pdbx_seq_one_letter_code
_entity_poly.pdbx_strand_id
1 'polypeptide(L)'
;MPGNKCQYFNCLKNTVKYLGLSMFRFPKDRTISEIWAINSASLLSLDVEKLYSRYLCQEHFCPDDFIYAYDKKKKKLKPKAVPFKFNLVVENQPSTSSGTK
;
A
#
# COMPACT_ATOMS: atom_id res chain seq x y z
N MET A 1 -11.76 -1.96 -16.39
CA MET A 1 -11.77 -1.52 -14.98
C MET A 1 -10.37 -1.70 -14.41
N PRO A 2 -9.71 -0.64 -13.94
CA PRO A 2 -8.33 -0.80 -13.54
C PRO A 2 -8.20 -1.46 -12.16
N GLY A 3 -7.62 -2.66 -12.17
CA GLY A 3 -6.85 -3.29 -11.09
C GLY A 3 -7.59 -3.77 -9.83
N ASN A 4 -7.99 -5.05 -9.80
CA ASN A 4 -8.41 -5.73 -8.55
C ASN A 4 -7.20 -6.15 -7.67
N LYS A 5 -6.02 -5.58 -7.92
CA LYS A 5 -4.75 -5.94 -7.28
C LYS A 5 -4.27 -4.80 -6.40
N CYS A 6 -3.52 -5.16 -5.37
CA CYS A 6 -2.84 -4.22 -4.50
C CYS A 6 -1.80 -3.45 -5.31
N GLN A 7 -1.90 -2.13 -5.22
CA GLN A 7 -1.01 -1.22 -5.91
C GLN A 7 0.19 -0.82 -5.07
N TYR A 8 0.41 -1.39 -3.89
CA TYR A 8 1.66 -1.19 -3.17
C TYR A 8 2.83 -1.77 -3.97
N PHE A 9 3.96 -1.08 -4.03
CA PHE A 9 5.12 -1.50 -4.82
C PHE A 9 5.48 -2.97 -4.53
N ASN A 10 5.59 -3.79 -5.58
CA ASN A 10 5.83 -5.24 -5.53
C ASN A 10 4.83 -6.12 -4.75
N CYS A 11 3.65 -5.63 -4.34
CA CYS A 11 2.67 -6.47 -3.63
C CYS A 11 1.80 -7.32 -4.58
N LEU A 12 1.03 -6.68 -5.47
CA LEU A 12 0.18 -7.33 -6.49
C LEU A 12 -0.88 -8.33 -5.98
N LYS A 13 -1.03 -8.49 -4.65
CA LYS A 13 -2.02 -9.37 -4.01
C LYS A 13 -3.45 -8.95 -4.38
N ASN A 14 -4.37 -9.90 -4.43
CA ASN A 14 -5.78 -9.65 -4.70
C ASN A 14 -6.66 -10.63 -3.95
N THR A 15 -7.96 -10.34 -3.87
CA THR A 15 -8.93 -11.17 -3.14
C THR A 15 -9.24 -12.52 -3.80
N VAL A 16 -8.89 -12.70 -5.08
CA VAL A 16 -9.09 -13.96 -5.82
C VAL A 16 -8.06 -15.00 -5.38
N LYS A 17 -6.79 -14.59 -5.25
CA LYS A 17 -5.68 -15.47 -4.81
C LYS A 17 -5.53 -15.53 -3.30
N TYR A 18 -5.93 -14.48 -2.58
CA TYR A 18 -5.75 -14.35 -1.13
C TYR A 18 -7.12 -14.16 -0.45
N LEU A 19 -7.74 -15.27 -0.09
CA LEU A 19 -9.04 -15.28 0.60
C LEU A 19 -8.94 -14.56 1.95
N GLY A 20 -9.96 -13.79 2.31
CA GLY A 20 -9.98 -13.00 3.55
C GLY A 20 -9.11 -11.74 3.56
N LEU A 21 -8.40 -11.45 2.46
CA LEU A 21 -7.65 -10.21 2.31
C LEU A 21 -8.61 -9.03 2.14
N SER A 22 -8.52 -8.03 3.03
CA SER A 22 -9.26 -6.77 2.84
C SER A 22 -8.49 -5.83 1.91
N MET A 23 -9.22 -5.18 1.01
CA MET A 23 -8.71 -4.21 0.05
C MET A 23 -9.31 -2.84 0.35
N PHE A 24 -8.47 -1.82 0.43
CA PHE A 24 -8.85 -0.46 0.77
C PHE A 24 -8.57 0.45 -0.41
N ARG A 25 -9.60 1.18 -0.83
CA ARG A 25 -9.51 2.16 -1.90
C ARG A 25 -8.74 3.39 -1.41
N PHE A 26 -8.01 4.05 -2.30
CA PHE A 26 -7.43 5.36 -1.98
C PHE A 26 -8.52 6.33 -1.50
N PRO A 27 -8.22 7.18 -0.51
CA PRO A 27 -9.16 8.15 0.00
C PRO A 27 -9.46 9.25 -1.03
N LYS A 28 -10.63 9.86 -0.90
CA LYS A 28 -11.01 11.05 -1.70
C LYS A 28 -10.29 12.32 -1.23
N ASP A 29 -9.85 12.33 0.04
CA ASP A 29 -9.05 13.42 0.57
C ASP A 29 -7.70 13.45 -0.15
N ARG A 30 -7.43 14.57 -0.81
CA ARG A 30 -6.22 14.75 -1.62
C ARG A 30 -4.95 14.57 -0.80
N THR A 31 -4.90 15.14 0.40
CA THR A 31 -3.72 15.10 1.27
C THR A 31 -3.40 13.67 1.69
N ILE A 32 -4.41 12.92 2.16
CA ILE A 32 -4.20 11.52 2.56
C ILE A 32 -3.89 10.64 1.34
N SER A 33 -4.52 10.92 0.19
CA SER A 33 -4.29 10.17 -1.06
C SER A 33 -2.86 10.35 -1.58
N GLU A 34 -2.33 11.57 -1.52
CA GLU A 34 -0.93 11.87 -1.85
C GLU A 34 0.04 11.13 -0.90
N ILE A 35 -0.24 11.10 0.40
CA ILE A 35 0.58 10.34 1.37
C ILE A 35 0.54 8.84 1.05
N TRP A 36 -0.62 8.28 0.70
CA TRP A 36 -0.72 6.89 0.28
C TRP A 36 0.10 6.61 -0.99
N ALA A 37 0.07 7.51 -1.97
CA ALA A 37 0.84 7.38 -3.20
C ALA A 37 2.35 7.42 -2.94
N ILE A 38 2.79 8.31 -2.06
CA ILE A 38 4.19 8.43 -1.63
C ILE A 38 4.64 7.16 -0.90
N ASN A 39 3.90 6.77 0.13
CA ASN A 39 4.27 5.63 0.97
C ASN A 39 4.22 4.31 0.21
N SER A 40 3.32 4.15 -0.77
CA SER A 40 3.22 2.94 -1.58
C SER A 40 4.25 2.85 -2.71
N ALA A 41 5.02 3.90 -2.98
CA ALA A 41 6.06 3.99 -4.03
C ALA A 41 5.64 3.50 -5.43
N SER A 42 4.35 3.59 -5.76
CA SER A 42 3.80 2.94 -6.95
C SER A 42 3.08 3.91 -7.89
N LEU A 43 2.75 5.13 -7.43
CA LEU A 43 1.81 6.00 -8.14
C LEU A 43 2.15 7.51 -8.03
N LEU A 44 3.42 7.84 -7.83
CA LEU A 44 3.89 9.23 -7.67
C LEU A 44 3.56 10.16 -8.87
N SER A 45 3.29 9.59 -10.04
CA SER A 45 2.98 10.32 -11.29
C SER A 45 1.49 10.34 -11.66
N LEU A 46 0.60 9.74 -10.86
CA LEU A 46 -0.82 9.67 -11.17
C LEU A 46 -1.61 10.80 -10.50
N ASP A 47 -2.59 11.34 -11.24
CA ASP A 47 -3.57 12.28 -10.72
C ASP A 47 -4.53 11.62 -9.69
N VAL A 48 -5.03 12.40 -8.75
CA VAL A 48 -5.84 11.96 -7.59
C VAL A 48 -7.12 11.23 -8.03
N GLU A 49 -7.76 11.70 -9.11
CA GLU A 49 -8.93 11.05 -9.70
C GLU A 49 -8.60 9.62 -10.16
N LYS A 50 -7.39 9.41 -10.69
CA LYS A 50 -6.91 8.07 -11.08
C LYS A 50 -6.55 7.23 -9.85
N LEU A 51 -6.05 7.86 -8.77
CA LEU A 51 -5.74 7.19 -7.50
C LEU A 51 -6.98 6.60 -6.85
N TYR A 52 -8.14 7.29 -6.87
CA TYR A 52 -9.38 6.76 -6.27
C TYR A 52 -9.84 5.43 -6.88
N SER A 53 -9.40 5.08 -8.09
CA SER A 53 -9.68 3.77 -8.70
C SER A 53 -8.68 2.66 -8.31
N ARG A 54 -7.71 2.94 -7.43
CA ARG A 54 -6.65 2.01 -6.98
C ARG A 54 -6.91 1.53 -5.55
N TYR A 55 -6.27 0.42 -5.19
CA TYR A 55 -6.44 -0.23 -3.91
C TYR A 55 -5.11 -0.65 -3.28
N LEU A 56 -5.05 -0.62 -1.96
CA LEU A 56 -3.99 -1.22 -1.14
C LEU A 56 -4.59 -2.34 -0.28
N CYS A 57 -3.84 -3.40 0.00
CA CYS A 57 -4.33 -4.47 0.88
C CYS A 57 -4.06 -4.16 2.35
N GLN A 58 -4.74 -4.87 3.25
CA GLN A 58 -4.64 -4.67 4.71
C GLN A 58 -3.23 -4.82 5.29
N GLU A 59 -2.32 -5.51 4.62
CA GLU A 59 -0.97 -5.77 5.15
C GLU A 59 -0.09 -4.52 5.18
N HIS A 60 -0.49 -3.46 4.48
CA HIS A 60 0.28 -2.23 4.41
C HIS A 60 -0.15 -1.19 5.45
N PHE A 61 -1.06 -1.50 6.36
CA PHE A 61 -1.55 -0.56 7.37
C PHE A 61 -1.28 -1.08 8.79
N CYS A 62 -1.22 -0.15 9.74
CA CYS A 62 -1.14 -0.49 11.15
C CYS A 62 -2.42 -1.25 11.60
N PRO A 63 -2.31 -2.37 12.33
CA PRO A 63 -3.47 -3.07 12.88
C PRO A 63 -4.40 -2.16 13.70
N ASP A 64 -3.84 -1.19 14.41
CA ASP A 64 -4.60 -0.25 15.25
C ASP A 64 -5.40 0.76 14.42
N ASP A 65 -5.12 0.90 13.12
CA ASP A 65 -5.86 1.77 12.22
C ASP A 65 -7.15 1.14 11.69
N PHE A 66 -7.38 -0.14 11.98
CA PHE A 66 -8.62 -0.81 11.62
C PHE A 66 -9.74 -0.52 12.61
N ILE A 67 -10.83 0.01 12.07
CA ILE A 67 -12.11 0.14 12.76
C ILE A 67 -12.95 -1.07 12.34
N TYR A 68 -13.35 -1.88 13.32
CA TYR A 68 -14.30 -2.96 13.12
C TYR A 68 -15.70 -2.36 13.15
N ALA A 69 -16.41 -2.42 12.02
CA ALA A 69 -17.83 -2.13 12.02
C ALA A 69 -18.56 -3.15 12.92
N TYR A 70 -19.71 -2.75 13.46
CA TYR A 70 -20.58 -3.60 14.29
C TYR A 70 -20.87 -4.97 13.64
N ASP A 71 -20.87 -5.03 12.30
CA ASP A 71 -21.11 -6.25 11.54
C ASP A 71 -19.92 -7.24 11.47
N LYS A 72 -18.74 -6.91 12.02
CA LYS A 72 -17.45 -7.67 11.97
C LYS A 72 -16.99 -8.17 10.60
N LYS A 73 -17.79 -7.96 9.54
CA LYS A 73 -17.55 -8.43 8.17
C LYS A 73 -16.79 -7.40 7.37
N LYS A 74 -16.85 -6.11 7.74
CA LYS A 74 -16.16 -5.04 7.03
C LYS A 74 -15.13 -4.36 7.94
N LYS A 75 -13.87 -4.48 7.56
CA LYS A 75 -12.80 -3.63 8.09
C LYS A 75 -12.88 -2.27 7.41
N LYS A 76 -12.84 -1.20 8.20
CA LYS A 76 -12.63 0.17 7.71
C LYS A 76 -11.31 0.69 8.26
N LEU A 77 -10.72 1.65 7.57
CA LEU A 77 -9.56 2.38 8.08
C LEU A 77 -10.04 3.64 8.81
N LYS A 78 -9.28 4.06 9.83
CA LYS A 78 -9.42 5.39 10.42
C LYS A 78 -9.22 6.47 9.34
N PRO A 79 -9.86 7.65 9.45
CA PRO A 79 -9.75 8.71 8.43
C PRO A 79 -8.31 9.17 8.14
N LYS A 80 -7.41 9.06 9.13
CA LYS A 80 -5.99 9.46 9.02
C LYS A 80 -5.04 8.28 8.86
N ALA A 81 -5.55 7.07 8.65
CA ALA A 81 -4.72 5.90 8.45
C ALA A 81 -3.93 6.05 7.14
N VAL A 82 -2.64 5.75 7.20
CA VAL A 82 -1.74 5.80 6.05
C VAL A 82 -0.96 4.49 5.97
N PRO A 83 -0.61 4.01 4.75
CA PRO A 83 0.16 2.81 4.62
C PRO A 83 1.60 3.03 5.12
N PHE A 84 2.29 1.96 5.50
CA PHE A 84 3.71 2.03 5.82
C PHE A 84 4.50 2.61 4.64
N LYS A 85 5.53 3.41 4.96
CA LYS A 85 6.42 3.95 3.94
C LYS A 85 7.26 2.83 3.35
N PHE A 86 7.21 2.67 2.04
CA PHE A 86 8.11 1.78 1.33
C PHE A 86 9.54 2.31 1.48
N ASN A 87 10.35 1.55 2.21
CA ASN A 87 11.78 1.80 2.29
C ASN A 87 12.42 1.07 1.11
N LEU A 88 12.90 1.83 0.13
CA LEU A 88 13.91 1.34 -0.80
C LEU A 88 15.12 1.00 0.04
N VAL A 89 15.29 -0.27 0.42
CA VAL A 89 16.60 -0.74 0.85
C VAL A 89 17.47 -0.60 -0.39
N VAL A 90 18.25 0.48 -0.44
CA VAL A 90 19.40 0.55 -1.34
C VAL A 90 20.31 -0.56 -0.84
N GLU A 91 20.24 -1.72 -1.49
CA GLU A 91 21.31 -2.71 -1.40
C GLU A 91 22.57 -2.01 -1.87
N ASN A 92 23.31 -1.43 -0.91
CA ASN A 92 24.73 -1.23 -1.09
C ASN A 92 25.30 -2.63 -1.31
N GLN A 93 25.50 -2.97 -2.58
CA GLN A 93 26.31 -4.07 -3.05
C GLN A 93 27.53 -4.22 -2.11
N PRO A 94 27.84 -5.42 -1.59
CA PRO A 94 29.14 -5.64 -0.99
C PRO A 94 30.17 -5.33 -2.07
N SER A 95 30.95 -4.27 -1.86
CA SER A 95 32.17 -4.01 -2.61
C SER A 95 33.08 -5.21 -2.39
N THR A 96 33.16 -6.14 -3.34
CA THR A 96 34.23 -7.13 -3.36
C THR A 96 35.51 -6.43 -3.81
N SER A 97 36.12 -5.70 -2.88
CA SER A 97 37.52 -5.32 -2.99
C SER A 97 38.35 -6.59 -3.05
N SER A 98 39.12 -6.74 -4.12
CA SER A 98 40.17 -7.74 -4.26
C SER A 98 41.09 -7.74 -3.03
N GLY A 99 41.36 -8.92 -2.49
CA GLY A 99 42.29 -9.14 -1.38
C GLY A 99 43.12 -10.39 -1.65
N THR A 100 44.25 -10.18 -2.29
CA THR A 100 45.31 -11.16 -2.54
C THR A 100 45.86 -11.73 -1.24
N LYS A 101 46.01 -13.05 -1.15
CA LYS A 101 47.18 -13.67 -0.51
C LYS A 101 47.40 -15.07 -1.05
#